data_AF-A0A8T5EAZ6-F1
#
_entry.id   AF-A0A8T5EAZ6-F1
#
_cell.length_a   1.000
_cell.length_b   1.000
_cell.length_c   1.000
_cell.angle_alpha   90.00
_cell.angle_beta   90.00
_cell.angle_gamma   90.00
#
_symmetry.space_group_name_H-M   'P 1'
#
loop_
_entity.id
_entity.type
_entity.pdbx_description
1 polymer ?
#
loop_
_entity_poly.entity_id
_entity_poly.type
_entity_poly.pdbx_seq_one_letter_code
_entity_poly.pdbx_strand_id
1 'polypeptide(L)'
;MVKDLIERTFIAVKHDGVQRGLVGEIIKRFEQRGLKLVAMKMVFPTEAIADKHYVLTPAFIEKLGENTRKAAASRGAEVKETNEEIATRVKNWNMKYLTEGPVVAMIWEGFHAIEVGRKIVGPAESKGAPIGTIRGDFSTESYGMADKL
;
A
#
# COMPACT_ATOMS: atom_id res chain seq x y z
N MET A 1 -12.13 28.42 -5.45
CA MET A 1 -10.85 28.89 -6.05
C MET A 1 -10.04 27.68 -6.50
N VAL A 2 -9.09 27.80 -7.44
CA VAL A 2 -8.29 26.65 -7.93
C VAL A 2 -7.55 25.90 -6.80
N LYS A 3 -7.23 26.57 -5.69
CA LYS A 3 -6.65 25.95 -4.49
C LYS A 3 -7.50 24.83 -3.89
N ASP A 4 -8.83 24.92 -3.99
CA ASP A 4 -9.75 23.92 -3.42
C ASP A 4 -9.77 22.61 -4.24
N LEU A 5 -9.16 22.62 -5.43
CA LEU A 5 -9.02 21.46 -6.33
C LEU A 5 -7.65 20.76 -6.19
N ILE A 6 -6.72 21.33 -5.43
CA ILE A 6 -5.39 20.78 -5.23
C ILE A 6 -5.40 19.87 -4.01
N GLU A 7 -5.13 18.59 -4.26
CA GLU A 7 -5.05 17.56 -3.22
C GLU A 7 -3.60 17.22 -2.92
N ARG A 8 -3.39 16.62 -1.75
CA ARG A 8 -2.16 15.94 -1.39
C ARG A 8 -2.41 14.48 -1.08
N THR A 9 -1.50 13.62 -1.51
CA THR A 9 -1.52 12.19 -1.19
C THR A 9 -0.19 11.76 -0.61
N PHE A 10 -0.25 10.85 0.36
CA PHE A 10 0.92 10.20 0.94
C PHE A 10 1.24 8.92 0.16
N ILE A 11 2.48 8.77 -0.27
CA ILE A 11 2.99 7.58 -0.95
C ILE A 11 4.28 7.16 -0.27
N ALA A 12 4.44 5.87 0.00
CA ALA A 12 5.63 5.31 0.61
C ALA A 12 6.18 4.16 -0.23
N VAL A 13 7.47 4.19 -0.53
CA VAL A 13 8.21 3.04 -1.06
C VAL A 13 8.68 2.23 0.15
N LYS A 14 8.11 1.03 0.33
CA LYS A 14 8.46 0.11 1.42
C LYS A 14 9.89 -0.45 1.23
N HIS A 15 10.41 -1.12 2.26
CA HIS A 15 11.80 -1.57 2.30
C HIS A 15 12.19 -2.48 1.13
N ASP A 16 11.28 -3.32 0.62
CA ASP A 16 11.51 -4.15 -0.56
C ASP A 16 11.78 -3.31 -1.81
N GLY A 17 10.95 -2.28 -2.05
CA GLY A 17 11.15 -1.36 -3.17
C GLY A 17 12.43 -0.53 -3.03
N VAL A 18 12.80 -0.17 -1.80
CA VAL A 18 14.06 0.53 -1.51
C VAL A 18 15.26 -0.37 -1.77
N GLN A 19 15.27 -1.59 -1.23
CA GLN A 19 16.36 -2.57 -1.40
C GLN A 19 16.58 -2.95 -2.86
N ARG A 20 15.49 -2.96 -3.66
CA ARG A 20 15.54 -3.24 -5.10
C ARG A 20 15.90 -2.01 -5.96
N GLY A 21 16.15 -0.85 -5.35
CA GLY A 21 16.54 0.37 -6.08
C GLY A 21 15.41 1.02 -6.89
N LEU A 22 14.14 0.76 -6.55
CA LEU A 22 12.98 1.22 -7.33
C LEU A 22 12.51 2.64 -7.02
N VAL A 23 13.14 3.32 -6.06
CA VAL A 23 12.71 4.66 -5.60
C VAL A 23 12.65 5.66 -6.76
N GLY A 24 13.70 5.74 -7.58
CA GLY A 24 13.75 6.68 -8.71
C GLY A 24 12.73 6.37 -9.81
N GLU A 25 12.52 5.08 -10.11
CA GLU A 25 11.53 4.66 -11.10
C GLU A 25 10.10 4.98 -10.64
N ILE A 26 9.80 4.78 -9.35
CA ILE A 26 8.51 5.16 -8.78
C ILE A 26 8.30 6.68 -8.84
N ILE A 27 9.27 7.48 -8.38
CA ILE A 27 9.20 8.95 -8.43
C ILE A 27 8.91 9.42 -9.86
N LYS A 28 9.64 8.88 -10.84
CA LYS A 28 9.47 9.22 -12.26
C LYS A 28 8.03 9.02 -12.75
N ARG A 29 7.33 7.95 -12.33
CA ARG A 29 5.93 7.71 -12.73
C ARG A 29 4.99 8.81 -12.26
N PHE A 30 5.20 9.35 -11.05
CA PHE A 30 4.38 10.43 -10.50
C PHE A 30 4.73 11.77 -11.17
N GLU A 31 6.02 12.08 -11.36
CA GLU A 31 6.47 13.30 -12.05
C GLU A 31 5.99 13.35 -13.50
N GLN A 32 6.08 12.25 -14.24
CA GLN A 32 5.58 12.16 -15.62
C GLN A 32 4.08 12.40 -15.72
N ARG A 33 3.33 12.17 -14.63
CA ARG A 33 1.90 12.48 -14.58
C ARG A 33 1.59 13.93 -14.16
N GLY A 34 2.62 14.74 -13.94
CA GLY A 34 2.50 16.14 -13.56
C GLY A 34 2.21 16.37 -12.07
N LEU A 35 2.38 15.34 -11.23
CA LEU A 35 2.29 15.51 -9.78
C LEU A 35 3.59 16.10 -9.24
N LYS A 36 3.48 17.01 -8.27
CA LYS A 36 4.61 17.69 -7.64
C LYS A 36 5.00 16.98 -6.35
N LEU A 37 6.27 16.60 -6.21
CA LEU A 37 6.82 16.14 -4.94
C LEU A 37 7.03 17.34 -4.02
N VAL A 38 6.30 17.40 -2.90
CA VAL A 38 6.35 18.54 -1.96
C VAL A 38 7.01 18.22 -0.62
N ALA A 39 7.17 16.93 -0.30
CA ALA A 39 7.98 16.48 0.84
C ALA A 39 8.49 15.07 0.58
N MET A 40 9.70 14.76 1.05
CA MET A 40 10.28 13.43 0.99
C MET A 40 11.20 13.20 2.20
N LYS A 41 11.17 12.00 2.78
CA LYS A 41 12.09 11.58 3.84
C LYS A 41 12.31 10.07 3.80
N MET A 42 13.57 9.64 3.88
CA MET A 42 13.88 8.24 4.20
C MET A 42 13.82 8.07 5.72
N VAL A 43 13.08 7.07 6.17
CA VAL A 43 12.86 6.75 7.58
C VAL A 43 13.02 5.27 7.82
N PHE A 44 13.52 4.88 8.99
CA PHE A 44 13.40 3.52 9.49
C PHE A 44 12.21 3.53 10.47
N PRO A 45 11.03 3.00 10.08
CA PRO A 45 9.84 3.11 10.92
C PRO A 45 10.01 2.34 12.23
N THR A 46 9.61 2.93 13.35
CA THR A 46 9.49 2.22 14.62
C THR A 46 8.12 1.56 14.72
N GLU A 47 7.96 0.59 15.62
CA GLU A 47 6.64 -0.01 15.90
C GLU A 47 5.58 1.04 16.25
N ALA A 48 5.95 2.06 17.04
CA ALA A 48 5.05 3.15 17.39
C ALA A 48 4.60 3.99 16.18
N ILE A 49 5.46 4.16 15.16
CA ILE A 49 5.08 4.81 13.89
C ILE A 49 4.15 3.89 13.09
N ALA A 50 4.47 2.60 13.02
CA ALA A 50 3.69 1.62 12.28
C ALA A 50 2.28 1.44 12.86
N ASP A 51 2.15 1.40 14.18
CA ASP A 51 0.87 1.29 14.89
C ASP A 51 -0.06 2.46 14.59
N LYS A 52 0.48 3.69 14.63
CA LYS A 52 -0.24 4.91 14.29
C LYS A 52 -0.62 4.99 12.81
N HIS A 53 0.17 4.37 11.93
CA HIS A 53 -0.08 4.36 10.49
C HIS A 53 -1.19 3.36 10.11
N TYR A 54 -1.18 2.16 10.71
CA TYR A 54 -2.18 1.11 10.45
C TYR A 54 -3.32 1.13 11.47
N VAL A 55 -4.30 2.00 11.22
CA VAL A 55 -5.48 2.16 12.07
C VAL A 55 -6.59 1.19 11.65
N LEU A 56 -7.15 0.45 12.63
CA LEU A 56 -8.32 -0.40 12.42
C LEU A 56 -9.58 0.41 12.65
N THR A 57 -10.22 0.86 11.57
CA THR A 57 -11.56 1.45 11.63
C THR A 57 -12.62 0.36 11.48
N PRO A 58 -13.84 0.53 12.02
CA PRO A 58 -14.90 -0.47 11.88
C PRO A 58 -15.18 -0.84 10.41
N ALA A 59 -15.22 0.16 9.52
CA ALA A 59 -15.42 -0.06 8.08
C ALA A 59 -14.25 -0.83 7.44
N PHE A 60 -13.02 -0.63 7.93
CA PHE A 60 -11.86 -1.38 7.44
C PHE A 60 -11.88 -2.84 7.90
N ILE A 61 -12.26 -3.09 9.16
CA ILE A 61 -12.39 -4.43 9.74
C ILE A 61 -13.38 -5.27 8.91
N GLU A 62 -14.58 -4.73 8.67
CA GLU A 62 -15.60 -5.41 7.84
C GLU A 62 -15.11 -5.70 6.43
N LYS A 63 -14.58 -4.67 5.75
CA LYS A 63 -14.10 -4.81 4.37
C LYS A 63 -12.95 -5.81 4.24
N LEU A 64 -12.05 -5.85 5.21
CA LEU A 64 -10.93 -6.78 5.21
C LEU A 64 -11.40 -8.22 5.46
N GLY A 65 -12.36 -8.42 6.37
CA GLY A 65 -13.02 -9.71 6.59
C GLY A 65 -13.67 -10.24 5.32
N GLU A 66 -14.45 -9.42 4.63
CA GLU A 66 -15.07 -9.78 3.35
C GLU A 66 -14.04 -10.17 2.29
N ASN A 67 -12.99 -9.36 2.10
CA ASN A 67 -11.97 -9.60 1.08
C ASN A 67 -11.18 -10.88 1.38
N THR A 68 -10.84 -11.12 2.65
CA THR A 68 -10.12 -12.32 3.09
C THR A 68 -10.95 -13.57 2.85
N ARG A 69 -12.24 -13.56 3.19
CA ARG A 69 -13.14 -14.70 2.94
C ARG A 69 -13.35 -14.94 1.44
N LYS A 70 -13.53 -13.90 0.64
CA LYS A 70 -13.62 -14.01 -0.83
C LYS A 70 -12.35 -14.61 -1.44
N ALA A 71 -11.18 -14.18 -0.98
CA ALA A 71 -9.90 -14.70 -1.43
C ALA A 71 -9.63 -16.15 -0.97
N ALA A 72 -10.11 -16.54 0.22
CA ALA A 72 -10.03 -17.92 0.69
C ALA A 72 -10.98 -18.85 -0.09
N ALA A 73 -12.22 -18.42 -0.31
CA ALA A 73 -13.23 -19.18 -1.04
C ALA A 73 -12.80 -19.48 -2.48
N SER A 74 -12.16 -18.52 -3.17
CA SER A 74 -11.64 -18.75 -4.53
C SER A 74 -10.50 -19.77 -4.59
N ARG A 75 -9.89 -20.10 -3.45
CA ARG A 75 -8.85 -21.12 -3.30
C ARG A 75 -9.37 -22.42 -2.67
N GLY A 76 -10.67 -22.55 -2.44
CA GLY A 76 -11.26 -23.71 -1.77
C GLY A 76 -10.91 -23.82 -0.28
N ALA A 77 -10.53 -22.71 0.35
CA ALA A 77 -10.19 -22.65 1.78
C ALA A 77 -11.28 -21.91 2.57
N GLU A 78 -11.43 -22.28 3.84
CA GLU A 78 -12.34 -21.61 4.78
C GLU A 78 -11.57 -20.83 5.85
N VAL A 79 -12.11 -19.67 6.23
CA VAL A 79 -11.55 -18.82 7.30
C VAL A 79 -12.52 -18.84 8.47
N LYS A 80 -12.08 -19.38 9.60
CA LYS A 80 -12.89 -19.51 10.82
C LYS A 80 -12.78 -18.30 11.76
N GLU A 81 -11.73 -17.50 11.60
CA GLU A 81 -11.48 -16.29 12.39
C GLU A 81 -12.62 -15.28 12.25
N THR A 82 -12.84 -14.44 13.27
CA THR A 82 -13.71 -13.27 13.19
C THR A 82 -13.08 -12.16 12.36
N ASN A 83 -13.86 -11.13 11.97
CA ASN A 83 -13.33 -10.00 11.22
C ASN A 83 -12.28 -9.23 12.04
N GLU A 84 -12.46 -9.12 13.36
CA GLU A 84 -11.54 -8.48 14.30
C GLU A 84 -10.23 -9.26 14.43
N GLU A 85 -10.29 -10.59 14.51
CA GLU A 85 -9.12 -11.46 14.55
C GLU A 85 -8.31 -11.33 13.25
N ILE A 86 -8.98 -11.39 12.09
CA ILE A 86 -8.36 -11.18 10.78
C ILE A 86 -7.69 -9.79 10.72
N ALA A 87 -8.41 -8.75 11.15
CA ALA A 87 -7.91 -7.38 11.09
C ALA A 87 -6.68 -7.17 11.99
N THR A 88 -6.69 -7.77 13.19
CA THR A 88 -5.57 -7.71 14.12
C THR A 88 -4.35 -8.45 13.57
N ARG A 89 -4.54 -9.65 13.02
CA ARG A 89 -3.46 -10.43 12.39
C ARG A 89 -2.82 -9.68 11.22
N VAL A 90 -3.64 -9.16 10.29
CA VAL A 90 -3.16 -8.40 9.13
C VAL A 90 -2.48 -7.10 9.53
N LYS A 91 -2.99 -6.40 10.56
CA LYS A 91 -2.31 -5.21 11.11
C LYS A 91 -0.91 -5.57 11.62
N ASN A 92 -0.79 -6.63 12.42
CA ASN A 92 0.49 -7.06 12.98
C ASN A 92 1.51 -7.43 11.89
N TRP A 93 1.07 -8.13 10.85
CA TRP A 93 1.93 -8.43 9.69
C TRP A 93 2.39 -7.17 8.96
N ASN A 94 1.47 -6.25 8.69
CA ASN A 94 1.81 -4.98 8.03
C ASN A 94 2.77 -4.14 8.86
N MET A 95 2.58 -4.11 10.18
CA MET A 95 3.48 -3.40 11.09
C MET A 95 4.88 -4.02 11.09
N LYS A 96 4.97 -5.34 11.29
CA LYS A 96 6.24 -6.07 11.26
C LYS A 96 6.98 -5.78 9.96
N TYR A 97 6.32 -6.00 8.82
CA TYR A 97 6.90 -5.76 7.49
C TYR A 97 7.36 -4.30 7.31
N LEU A 98 6.54 -3.32 7.72
CA LEU A 98 6.93 -1.90 7.60
C LEU A 98 8.20 -1.56 8.41
N THR A 99 8.44 -2.26 9.52
CA THR A 99 9.58 -2.06 10.42
C THR A 99 10.83 -2.87 10.05
N GLU A 100 10.79 -3.73 9.03
CA GLU A 100 11.92 -4.59 8.64
C GLU A 100 13.03 -3.84 7.87
N GLY A 101 12.78 -2.61 7.44
CA GLY A 101 13.79 -1.83 6.73
C GLY A 101 13.43 -0.37 6.46
N PRO A 102 14.29 0.37 5.76
CA PRO A 102 14.07 1.76 5.45
C PRO A 102 12.93 1.95 4.45
N VAL A 103 12.11 2.97 4.68
CA VAL A 103 11.00 3.38 3.82
C VAL A 103 11.27 4.79 3.30
N VAL A 104 10.97 5.05 2.03
CA VAL A 104 10.98 6.41 1.49
C VAL A 104 9.54 6.93 1.50
N ALA A 105 9.25 7.82 2.44
CA ALA A 105 7.96 8.47 2.61
C ALA A 105 7.90 9.77 1.80
N MET A 106 6.82 9.98 1.05
CA MET A 106 6.64 11.10 0.12
C MET A 106 5.25 11.72 0.22
N ILE A 107 5.16 13.02 -0.02
CA ILE A 107 3.91 13.75 -0.23
C ILE A 107 3.88 14.29 -1.66
N TRP A 108 2.84 13.91 -2.40
CA TRP A 108 2.58 14.35 -3.76
C TRP A 108 1.40 15.30 -3.80
N GLU A 109 1.52 16.40 -4.53
CA GLU A 109 0.52 17.45 -4.68
C GLU A 109 0.09 17.60 -6.14
N GLY A 110 -1.21 17.81 -6.39
CA GLY A 110 -1.75 18.06 -7.72
C GLY A 110 -3.26 17.89 -7.80
N PHE A 111 -3.82 18.05 -9.00
CA PHE A 111 -5.24 17.79 -9.23
C PHE A 111 -5.56 16.31 -9.09
N HIS A 112 -6.55 15.99 -8.26
CA HIS A 112 -6.96 14.60 -7.99
C HIS A 112 -5.80 13.69 -7.55
N ALA A 113 -4.81 14.23 -6.83
CA ALA A 113 -3.58 13.51 -6.50
C ALA A 113 -3.84 12.17 -5.81
N ILE A 114 -4.91 12.08 -5.00
CA ILE A 114 -5.30 10.83 -4.31
C ILE A 114 -5.72 9.77 -5.34
N GLU A 115 -6.66 10.09 -6.23
CA GLU A 115 -7.17 9.15 -7.23
C GLU A 115 -6.08 8.77 -8.24
N VAL A 116 -5.37 9.77 -8.77
CA VAL A 116 -4.28 9.56 -9.74
C VAL A 116 -3.17 8.72 -9.14
N GLY A 117 -2.77 8.98 -7.90
CA GLY A 117 -1.77 8.18 -7.19
C GLY A 117 -2.18 6.71 -7.06
N ARG A 118 -3.46 6.44 -6.73
CA ARG A 118 -3.98 5.06 -6.66
C ARG A 118 -3.97 4.36 -8.02
N LYS A 119 -4.30 5.08 -9.10
CA LYS A 119 -4.25 4.54 -10.47
C LYS A 119 -2.82 4.20 -10.92
N ILE A 120 -1.85 5.06 -10.62
CA ILE A 120 -0.43 4.83 -10.91
C ILE A 120 0.07 3.57 -10.16
N VAL A 121 -0.29 3.44 -8.88
CA VAL A 121 0.17 2.32 -8.04
C VAL A 121 -0.45 0.98 -8.46
N GLY A 122 -1.75 0.96 -8.77
CA GLY A 122 -2.50 -0.25 -9.11
C GLY A 122 -3.21 -0.91 -7.92
N PRO A 123 -3.97 -2.00 -8.16
CA PRO A 123 -4.75 -2.71 -7.14
C PRO A 123 -3.85 -3.35 -6.07
N ALA A 124 -4.42 -3.82 -4.96
CA ALA A 124 -3.65 -4.33 -3.83
C ALA A 124 -2.85 -5.61 -4.13
N GLU A 125 -3.40 -6.53 -4.95
CA GLU A 125 -2.69 -7.73 -5.37
C GLU A 125 -1.86 -7.48 -6.63
N SER A 126 -0.57 -7.82 -6.58
CA SER A 126 0.33 -7.63 -7.73
C SER A 126 0.08 -8.61 -8.86
N LYS A 127 -0.22 -9.89 -8.56
CA LYS A 127 -0.51 -10.94 -9.55
C LYS A 127 -1.57 -10.53 -10.58
N GLY A 128 -2.61 -9.80 -10.14
CA GLY A 128 -3.71 -9.33 -10.99
C GLY A 128 -3.61 -7.85 -11.38
N ALA A 129 -2.51 -7.16 -11.03
CA ALA A 129 -2.36 -5.75 -11.34
C ALA A 129 -2.11 -5.54 -12.84
N PRO A 130 -2.79 -4.57 -13.49
CA PRO A 130 -2.55 -4.29 -14.90
C PRO A 130 -1.11 -3.88 -15.17
N ILE A 131 -0.54 -4.37 -16.28
CA ILE A 131 0.76 -3.93 -16.81
C ILE A 131 0.69 -2.41 -17.06
N GLY A 132 1.76 -1.71 -16.68
CA GLY A 132 1.86 -0.26 -16.68
C GLY A 132 1.61 0.39 -15.30
N THR A 133 1.01 -0.35 -14.36
CA THR A 133 0.93 0.09 -12.95
C THR A 133 2.21 -0.30 -12.22
N ILE A 134 2.56 0.42 -11.14
CA ILE A 134 3.77 0.11 -10.36
C ILE A 134 3.75 -1.34 -9.86
N ARG A 135 2.61 -1.82 -9.34
CA ARG A 135 2.52 -3.20 -8.85
C ARG A 135 2.56 -4.23 -9.96
N GLY A 136 1.94 -3.95 -11.11
CA GLY A 136 1.96 -4.86 -12.25
C GLY A 136 3.33 -4.96 -12.92
N ASP A 137 4.11 -3.87 -12.91
CA ASP A 137 5.43 -3.84 -13.54
C ASP A 137 6.55 -4.38 -12.63
N PHE A 138 6.41 -4.23 -11.31
CA PHE A 138 7.51 -4.47 -10.37
C PHE A 138 7.25 -5.52 -9.29
N SER A 139 6.11 -6.19 -9.27
CA SER A 139 5.85 -7.27 -8.32
C SER A 139 5.03 -8.39 -8.95
N THR A 140 5.32 -9.63 -8.56
CA THR A 140 4.60 -10.84 -9.01
C THR A 140 3.90 -11.54 -7.85
N GLU A 141 3.86 -10.91 -6.67
CA GLU A 141 3.31 -11.52 -5.47
C GLU A 141 1.78 -11.69 -5.54
N SER A 142 1.30 -12.72 -4.87
CA SER A 142 -0.13 -13.00 -4.70
C SER A 142 -0.45 -13.13 -3.22
N TYR A 143 -1.72 -12.96 -2.86
CA TYR A 143 -2.13 -13.11 -1.45
C TYR A 143 -1.75 -14.48 -0.88
N GLY A 144 -1.90 -15.55 -1.68
CA GLY A 144 -1.59 -16.90 -1.21
C GLY A 144 -0.09 -17.17 -0.99
N MET A 145 0.79 -16.36 -1.58
CA MET A 145 2.22 -16.40 -1.31
C MET A 145 2.54 -15.60 -0.04
N ALA A 146 1.96 -14.41 0.09
CA ALA A 146 2.13 -13.56 1.27
C ALA A 146 1.60 -14.21 2.56
N ASP A 147 0.49 -14.96 2.48
CA ASP A 147 -0.11 -15.68 3.62
C ASP A 147 0.80 -16.81 4.17
N LYS A 148 1.87 -17.20 3.46
CA LYS A 148 2.78 -18.30 3.81
C LYS A 148 4.17 -17.85 4.29
N LEU A 149 4.46 -16.55 4.20
CA LEU A 149 5.73 -15.93 4.62
C LEU A 149 5.60 -15.41 6.06
#